data_AF-A0A8C4SJN8-F1
#
_entry.id   AF-A0A8C4SJN8-F1
#
_cell.length_a   1.000
_cell.length_b   1.000
_cell.length_c   1.000
_cell.angle_alpha   90.00
_cell.angle_beta   90.00
_cell.angle_gamma   90.00
#
_symmetry.space_group_name_H-M   'P 1'
#
loop_
_entity.id
_entity.type
_entity.pdbx_description
1 polymer ?
#
loop_
_entity_poly.entity_id
_entity_poly.type
_entity_poly.pdbx_seq_one_letter_code
_entity_poly.pdbx_strand_id
1 'polypeptide(L)'
;MRGRLNKTECQLGGRLDKQAPRRRLRATLGFTSINELQGRTRQTERLIDAKHYASIGTWNVKTLWKDESLELLVDHLNKWFRWDVIGLSEVRRMKQGLVEHDGHKLLYSGEEKVHQGGVGLLFSKKAVKSLIDWNPASPRIISARLTGQGHNITIIQAYAPTTSHSDEAVNHFYQTLQQVIDKAPRRDVKIIMGDFNAQVGIDHDTWKGVLGHFGYGSMNERGERLLQFCRLNKLNIMNTWFNHKPSRKWTWSLPGDRTQQMIDYIMIDQRWRSCAHNTRSFPNAIVPNVHNDHNLVMGNFKLRFNIQKRTVTKKVDIERLHIPEVKESNKIELKNRFEAFSELIKSGGRAMVQIMHKICNKIWDTEKFPTLWTKSLVVTIPKKGDSTKCENYRTISLIC
;
A
#
# COMPACT_ATOMS: atom_id res chain seq x y z
N MET A 1 -52.45 -54.41 -17.42
CA MET A 1 -52.23 -55.13 -16.13
C MET A 1 -51.36 -54.23 -15.28
N ARG A 2 -51.84 -53.61 -14.18
CA ARG A 2 -51.96 -54.18 -12.81
C ARG A 2 -50.63 -54.86 -12.38
N GLY A 3 -49.99 -54.58 -11.25
CA GLY A 3 -50.37 -53.92 -9.99
C GLY A 3 -49.16 -53.24 -9.32
N ARG A 4 -49.31 -52.28 -8.39
CA ARG A 4 -49.83 -52.35 -7.01
C ARG A 4 -49.01 -53.24 -6.05
N LEU A 5 -48.32 -52.53 -5.14
CA LEU A 5 -48.21 -52.73 -3.68
C LEU A 5 -47.55 -54.02 -3.15
N ASN A 6 -46.55 -53.88 -2.26
CA ASN A 6 -46.81 -53.93 -0.82
C ASN A 6 -45.58 -53.57 0.04
N LYS A 7 -45.85 -52.76 1.07
CA LYS A 7 -45.07 -52.63 2.29
C LYS A 7 -45.25 -53.91 3.13
N THR A 8 -44.19 -54.34 3.81
CA THR A 8 -44.30 -55.11 5.05
C THR A 8 -43.21 -54.61 6.01
N GLU A 9 -43.65 -54.20 7.18
CA GLU A 9 -42.84 -53.88 8.35
C GLU A 9 -42.30 -55.17 8.97
N CYS A 10 -41.09 -55.15 9.53
CA CYS A 10 -40.89 -55.56 10.92
C CYS A 10 -39.55 -55.04 11.44
N GLN A 11 -39.63 -54.47 12.64
CA GLN A 11 -38.55 -53.93 13.45
C GLN A 11 -37.63 -55.05 13.95
N LEU A 12 -36.36 -54.73 14.23
CA LEU A 12 -35.65 -55.06 15.49
C LEU A 12 -34.20 -54.54 15.46
N GLY A 13 -33.89 -53.60 16.37
CA GLY A 13 -32.69 -53.62 17.22
C GLY A 13 -31.30 -53.31 16.62
N GLY A 14 -30.70 -52.21 17.08
CA GLY A 14 -29.31 -52.24 17.54
C GLY A 14 -28.25 -51.51 16.70
N ARG A 15 -27.84 -50.33 17.21
CA ARG A 15 -26.56 -49.59 17.03
C ARG A 15 -25.47 -50.25 16.18
N LEU A 16 -24.88 -49.47 15.26
CA LEU A 16 -23.42 -49.38 15.05
C LEU A 16 -23.05 -48.06 14.35
N ASP A 17 -21.96 -47.47 14.83
CA ASP A 17 -21.47 -46.12 14.56
C ASP A 17 -21.06 -45.82 13.11
N LYS A 18 -21.21 -44.54 12.74
CA LYS A 18 -20.87 -43.96 11.45
C LYS A 18 -19.35 -43.98 11.21
N GLN A 19 -18.90 -44.66 10.16
CA GLN A 19 -17.55 -44.51 9.62
C GLN A 19 -17.36 -43.14 8.94
N ALA A 20 -16.25 -42.48 9.28
CA ALA A 20 -15.81 -41.19 8.78
C ALA A 20 -15.24 -41.24 7.35
N PRO A 21 -15.30 -40.14 6.55
CA PRO A 21 -14.67 -40.09 5.25
C PRO A 21 -13.18 -39.70 5.34
N ARG A 22 -12.38 -40.43 4.54
CA ARG A 22 -10.92 -40.33 4.40
C ARG A 22 -10.44 -38.90 4.06
N ARG A 23 -9.62 -38.31 4.92
CA ARG A 23 -8.85 -37.08 4.65
C ARG A 23 -7.60 -37.41 3.83
N ARG A 24 -7.44 -36.73 2.68
CA ARG A 24 -6.15 -36.62 1.97
C ARG A 24 -5.17 -35.83 2.85
N LEU A 25 -4.05 -36.46 3.21
CA LEU A 25 -2.92 -35.80 3.87
C LEU A 25 -2.23 -34.85 2.87
N ARG A 26 -2.35 -33.54 3.10
CA ARG A 26 -1.37 -32.55 2.62
C ARG A 26 -0.34 -32.37 3.73
N ALA A 27 0.92 -32.59 3.41
CA ALA A 27 2.04 -32.30 4.31
C ALA A 27 2.10 -30.78 4.56
N THR A 28 1.95 -30.38 5.82
CA THR A 28 2.07 -29.00 6.29
C THR A 28 3.46 -28.84 6.90
N LEU A 29 4.37 -28.14 6.22
CA LEU A 29 5.56 -27.57 6.86
C LEU A 29 5.17 -26.22 7.46
N GLY A 30 5.56 -26.03 8.72
CA GLY A 30 4.90 -25.16 9.69
C GLY A 30 5.01 -23.66 9.41
N PHE A 31 3.84 -23.03 9.30
CA PHE A 31 3.64 -21.60 9.48
C PHE A 31 3.15 -21.38 10.92
N THR A 32 3.88 -20.62 11.73
CA THR A 32 3.41 -20.21 13.05
C THR A 32 2.41 -19.06 12.90
N SER A 33 1.12 -19.40 12.85
CA SER A 33 0.00 -18.46 12.94
C SER A 33 -0.18 -18.02 14.39
N ILE A 34 -0.26 -16.71 14.64
CA ILE A 34 -0.46 -16.12 15.98
C ILE A 34 -1.94 -16.22 16.43
N ASN A 35 -2.82 -16.83 15.64
CA ASN A 35 -4.27 -16.70 15.81
C ASN A 35 -5.00 -17.80 16.61
N GLU A 36 -4.33 -18.71 17.32
CA GLU A 36 -5.04 -19.82 18.00
C GLU A 36 -5.33 -19.65 19.50
N LEU A 37 -5.08 -18.50 20.12
CA LEU A 37 -5.51 -18.25 21.50
C LEU A 37 -6.18 -16.89 21.64
N GLN A 38 -7.52 -16.95 21.73
CA GLN A 38 -8.50 -15.94 22.18
C GLN A 38 -9.53 -15.54 21.11
N GLY A 39 -10.69 -16.20 21.17
CA GLY A 39 -11.90 -15.82 20.45
C GLY A 39 -12.46 -14.50 20.94
N ARG A 40 -11.98 -13.38 20.39
CA ARG A 40 -12.67 -12.09 20.35
C ARG A 40 -12.34 -11.39 19.04
N THR A 41 -13.36 -11.14 18.23
CA THR A 41 -13.31 -10.36 16.99
C THR A 41 -12.90 -8.92 17.32
N ARG A 42 -11.59 -8.64 17.41
CA ARG A 42 -11.08 -7.26 17.56
C ARG A 42 -11.26 -6.52 16.24
N GLN A 43 -12.02 -5.43 16.24
CA GLN A 43 -11.94 -4.44 15.16
C GLN A 43 -10.49 -3.94 15.09
N THR A 44 -9.79 -4.26 14.00
CA THR A 44 -8.43 -3.75 13.74
C THR A 44 -8.49 -2.23 13.55
N GLU A 45 -7.84 -1.47 14.43
CA GLU A 45 -7.71 -0.02 14.27
C GLU A 45 -6.80 0.31 13.07
N ARG A 46 -6.97 1.49 12.47
CA ARG A 46 -6.23 1.90 11.25
C ARG A 46 -5.00 2.71 11.62
N LEU A 47 -3.84 2.36 11.05
CA LEU A 47 -2.58 3.07 11.28
C LEU A 47 -2.61 4.47 10.66
N ILE A 48 -2.96 4.55 9.38
CA ILE A 48 -3.11 5.80 8.64
C ILE A 48 -4.59 6.02 8.33
N ASP A 49 -5.07 7.22 8.63
CA ASP A 49 -6.42 7.71 8.31
C ASP A 49 -6.31 9.05 7.55
N ALA A 50 -7.32 9.40 6.77
CA ALA A 50 -7.49 10.69 6.11
C ALA A 50 -7.55 11.88 7.10
N LYS A 51 -7.74 11.64 8.40
CA LYS A 51 -7.73 12.68 9.43
C LYS A 51 -6.36 12.90 10.08
N HIS A 52 -5.60 11.83 10.34
CA HIS A 52 -4.39 11.89 11.19
C HIS A 52 -3.13 11.45 10.44
N TYR A 53 -2.02 12.14 10.71
CA TYR A 53 -0.69 11.71 10.27
C TYR A 53 -0.25 10.47 11.08
N ALA A 54 0.27 9.48 10.38
CA ALA A 54 1.15 8.49 10.98
C ALA A 54 2.60 8.94 10.88
N SER A 55 3.30 8.84 12.00
CA SER A 55 4.73 9.15 12.09
C SER A 55 5.51 7.84 12.00
N ILE A 56 6.23 7.68 10.89
CA ILE A 56 7.01 6.48 10.60
C ILE A 56 8.48 6.90 10.47
N GLY A 57 9.39 6.21 11.14
CA GLY A 57 10.81 6.55 11.11
C GLY A 57 11.74 5.35 11.09
N THR A 58 13.03 5.61 10.91
CA THR A 58 14.12 4.63 11.01
C THR A 58 15.25 5.19 11.87
N TRP A 59 15.88 4.32 12.66
CA TRP A 59 17.00 4.67 13.51
C TRP A 59 17.98 3.49 13.66
N ASN A 60 19.26 3.71 13.34
CA ASN A 60 20.33 2.79 13.72
C ASN A 60 20.72 3.05 15.19
N VAL A 61 20.46 2.09 16.08
CA VAL A 61 20.60 2.26 17.54
C VAL A 61 21.83 1.56 18.13
N LYS A 62 22.55 0.75 17.33
CA LYS A 62 23.80 0.03 17.68
C LYS A 62 23.80 -0.88 18.92
N THR A 63 22.91 -0.73 19.89
CA THR A 63 22.94 -1.46 21.17
C THR A 63 21.54 -1.57 21.78
N LEU A 64 20.73 -2.49 21.25
CA LEU A 64 19.39 -2.80 21.79
C LEU A 64 19.21 -4.28 22.18
N TRP A 65 20.32 -4.92 22.57
CA TRP A 65 20.34 -6.35 22.94
C TRP A 65 19.68 -6.62 24.29
N LYS A 66 19.68 -5.63 25.19
CA LYS A 66 19.05 -5.64 26.51
C LYS A 66 17.62 -5.14 26.47
N ASP A 67 16.77 -5.63 27.38
CA ASP A 67 15.41 -5.15 27.54
C ASP A 67 15.39 -3.75 28.15
N GLU A 68 16.28 -3.44 29.11
CA GLU A 68 16.38 -2.10 29.72
C GLU A 68 16.67 -1.01 28.69
N SER A 69 17.48 -1.32 27.66
CA SER A 69 17.76 -0.41 26.55
C SER A 69 16.51 -0.13 25.70
N LEU A 70 15.60 -1.09 25.58
CA LEU A 70 14.31 -0.90 24.91
C LEU A 70 13.39 0.00 25.72
N GLU A 71 13.36 -0.16 27.04
CA GLU A 71 12.55 0.70 27.92
C GLU A 71 13.00 2.17 27.81
N LEU A 72 14.31 2.42 27.91
CA LEU A 72 14.89 3.76 27.76
C LEU A 72 14.58 4.39 26.39
N LEU A 73 14.63 3.58 25.33
CA LEU A 73 14.30 4.04 23.97
C LEU A 73 12.81 4.41 23.86
N VAL A 74 11.91 3.56 24.37
CA VAL A 74 10.46 3.80 24.35
C VAL A 74 10.11 5.05 25.15
N ASP A 75 10.67 5.22 26.34
CA ASP A 75 10.47 6.40 27.18
C ASP A 75 10.95 7.67 26.50
N HIS A 76 12.14 7.64 25.89
CA HIS A 76 12.66 8.78 25.14
C HIS A 76 11.75 9.14 23.96
N LEU A 77 11.32 8.13 23.18
CA LEU A 77 10.41 8.33 22.06
C LEU A 77 9.07 8.92 22.51
N ASN A 78 8.48 8.40 23.59
CA ASN A 78 7.22 8.89 24.14
C ASN A 78 7.34 10.32 24.69
N LYS A 79 8.50 10.69 25.26
CA LYS A 79 8.74 12.02 25.83
C LYS A 79 8.90 13.11 24.77
N TRP A 80 9.60 12.81 23.67
CA TRP A 80 10.05 13.84 22.73
C TRP A 80 9.38 13.77 21.36
N PHE A 81 8.81 12.63 21.00
CA PHE A 81 8.32 12.38 19.65
C PHE A 81 6.89 11.84 19.65
N ARG A 82 6.11 12.28 18.67
CA ARG A 82 4.89 11.59 18.29
C ARG A 82 5.25 10.55 17.23
N TRP A 83 5.24 9.27 17.60
CA TRP A 83 5.66 8.17 16.76
C TRP A 83 4.58 7.07 16.69
N ASP A 84 4.52 6.37 15.56
CA ASP A 84 3.64 5.21 15.39
C ASP A 84 4.45 3.94 15.08
N VAL A 85 5.41 4.03 14.16
CA VAL A 85 6.30 2.91 13.82
C VAL A 85 7.73 3.42 13.68
N ILE A 86 8.68 2.77 14.36
CA ILE A 86 10.12 3.04 14.22
C ILE A 86 10.81 1.76 13.77
N GLY A 87 11.46 1.82 12.63
CA GLY A 87 12.40 0.80 12.18
C GLY A 87 13.73 0.97 12.87
N LEU A 88 14.28 -0.13 13.33
CA LEU A 88 15.52 -0.16 14.07
C LEU A 88 16.55 -0.98 13.30
N SER A 89 17.76 -0.43 13.18
CA SER A 89 18.93 -1.14 12.65
C SER A 89 19.95 -1.34 13.77
N GLU A 90 20.76 -2.39 13.64
CA GLU A 90 21.71 -2.83 14.67
C GLU A 90 21.05 -3.10 16.04
N VAL A 91 19.93 -3.80 16.02
CA VAL A 91 19.22 -4.21 17.26
C VAL A 91 20.07 -5.17 18.10
N ARG A 92 20.93 -5.97 17.47
CA ARG A 92 21.84 -6.95 18.10
C ARG A 92 21.14 -7.97 18.99
N ARG A 93 19.86 -8.26 18.75
CA ARG A 93 19.16 -9.41 19.36
C ARG A 93 19.35 -10.64 18.50
N MET A 94 19.54 -11.80 19.13
CA MET A 94 19.71 -13.07 18.42
C MET A 94 18.36 -13.64 17.99
N LYS A 95 18.38 -14.42 16.91
CA LYS A 95 17.20 -15.08 16.34
C LYS A 95 16.11 -14.05 15.95
N GLN A 96 14.90 -14.54 15.76
CA GLN A 96 13.72 -13.74 15.49
C GLN A 96 12.75 -13.83 16.67
N GLY A 97 12.01 -12.76 16.91
CA GLY A 97 11.04 -12.77 17.99
C GLY A 97 10.22 -11.49 18.12
N LEU A 98 9.37 -11.50 19.14
CA LEU A 98 8.50 -10.41 19.53
C LEU A 98 8.71 -10.13 21.02
N VAL A 99 8.92 -8.87 21.37
CA VAL A 99 8.99 -8.39 22.75
C VAL A 99 7.91 -7.33 22.93
N GLU A 100 7.19 -7.37 24.05
CA GLU A 100 6.18 -6.37 24.42
C GLU A 100 6.64 -5.63 25.67
N HIS A 101 6.59 -4.30 25.64
CA HIS A 101 6.93 -3.45 26.78
C HIS A 101 5.93 -2.29 26.85
N ASP A 102 5.24 -2.14 27.98
CA ASP A 102 4.20 -1.13 28.23
C ASP A 102 3.16 -1.02 27.08
N GLY A 103 2.76 -2.16 26.50
CA GLY A 103 1.82 -2.21 25.37
C GLY A 103 2.39 -1.77 24.01
N HIS A 104 3.66 -1.36 23.95
CA HIS A 104 4.44 -1.24 22.72
C HIS A 104 5.00 -2.61 22.33
N LYS A 105 5.17 -2.87 21.02
CA LYS A 105 5.73 -4.14 20.54
C LYS A 105 6.95 -3.93 19.66
N LEU A 106 8.01 -4.68 19.94
CA LEU A 106 9.19 -4.80 19.09
C LEU A 106 9.16 -6.15 18.38
N LEU A 107 9.09 -6.12 17.06
CA LEU A 107 9.38 -7.27 16.21
C LEU A 107 10.85 -7.19 15.81
N TYR A 108 11.61 -8.28 15.90
CA TYR A 108 13.02 -8.27 15.53
C TYR A 108 13.44 -9.52 14.77
N SER A 109 14.47 -9.35 13.96
CA SER A 109 15.14 -10.38 13.19
C SER A 109 16.64 -10.13 13.27
N GLY A 110 17.38 -11.08 13.82
CA GLY A 110 18.83 -11.02 13.94
C GLY A 110 19.48 -12.38 13.73
N GLU A 111 20.81 -12.41 13.83
CA GLU A 111 21.62 -13.61 13.59
C GLU A 111 21.36 -14.70 14.66
N GLU A 112 21.52 -15.97 14.30
CA GLU A 112 21.21 -17.07 15.23
C GLU A 112 22.18 -17.20 16.41
N LYS A 113 23.47 -16.90 16.16
CA LYS A 113 24.57 -17.25 17.07
C LYS A 113 25.38 -16.06 17.56
N VAL A 114 25.16 -14.87 17.00
CA VAL A 114 26.00 -13.70 17.27
C VAL A 114 25.11 -12.46 17.49
N HIS A 115 25.44 -11.66 18.50
CA HIS A 115 24.81 -10.36 18.75
C HIS A 115 25.35 -9.26 17.82
N GLN A 116 25.29 -9.49 16.50
CA GLN A 116 25.74 -8.54 15.49
C GLN A 116 24.63 -8.23 14.49
N GLY A 117 24.60 -6.99 14.01
CA GLY A 117 23.57 -6.52 13.08
C GLY A 117 22.17 -6.61 13.69
N GLY A 118 21.22 -7.13 12.92
CA GLY A 118 19.82 -7.27 13.32
C GLY A 118 18.99 -6.04 12.99
N VAL A 119 17.74 -6.29 12.62
CA VAL A 119 16.72 -5.28 12.33
C VAL A 119 15.49 -5.48 13.20
N GLY A 120 14.75 -4.41 13.43
CA GLY A 120 13.50 -4.47 14.16
C GLY A 120 12.48 -3.45 13.70
N LEU A 121 11.23 -3.69 14.05
CA LEU A 121 10.11 -2.77 13.91
C LEU A 121 9.45 -2.59 15.27
N LEU A 122 9.56 -1.39 15.81
CA LEU A 122 8.96 -0.97 17.05
C LEU A 122 7.62 -0.27 16.76
N PHE A 123 6.55 -0.71 17.41
CA PHE A 123 5.19 -0.23 17.23
C PHE A 123 4.68 0.46 18.48
N SER A 124 4.03 1.62 18.29
CA SER A 124 3.32 2.31 19.37
C SER A 124 2.11 1.50 19.84
N LYS A 125 1.63 1.71 21.07
CA LYS A 125 0.41 1.04 21.59
C LYS A 125 -0.79 1.14 20.63
N LYS A 126 -0.88 2.25 19.91
CA LYS A 126 -1.88 2.48 18.86
C LYS A 126 -1.58 1.67 17.60
N ALA A 127 -0.35 1.73 17.09
CA ALA A 127 0.05 1.05 15.87
C ALA A 127 -0.07 -0.49 15.98
N VAL A 128 0.19 -1.04 17.16
CA VAL A 128 0.05 -2.48 17.45
C VAL A 128 -1.33 -3.02 17.07
N LYS A 129 -2.40 -2.24 17.29
CA LYS A 129 -3.78 -2.65 16.99
C LYS A 129 -4.08 -2.76 15.50
N SER A 130 -3.21 -2.18 14.67
CA SER A 130 -3.32 -2.23 13.21
C SER A 130 -2.46 -3.33 12.58
N LEU A 131 -1.56 -3.96 13.35
CA LEU A 131 -0.66 -5.00 12.87
C LEU A 131 -1.44 -6.24 12.43
N ILE A 132 -1.24 -6.65 11.18
CA ILE A 132 -1.89 -7.82 10.56
C ILE A 132 -0.94 -9.02 10.63
N ASP A 133 0.24 -8.86 10.05
CA ASP A 133 1.27 -9.89 9.95
C ASP A 133 2.67 -9.26 9.89
N TRP A 134 3.68 -10.10 10.04
CA TRP A 134 5.08 -9.71 9.88
C TRP A 134 5.90 -10.88 9.34
N ASN A 135 7.04 -10.54 8.73
CA ASN A 135 7.92 -11.48 8.08
C ASN A 135 9.39 -11.08 8.32
N PRO A 136 10.14 -11.83 9.15
CA PRO A 136 11.58 -11.71 9.28
C PRO A 136 12.27 -12.38 8.09
N ALA A 137 12.49 -11.64 7.00
CA ALA A 137 13.03 -12.20 5.77
C ALA A 137 14.51 -12.58 5.88
N SER A 138 15.29 -11.79 6.64
CA SER A 138 16.69 -12.06 6.96
C SER A 138 17.10 -11.27 8.21
N PRO A 139 18.31 -11.49 8.78
CA PRO A 139 18.86 -10.65 9.85
C PRO A 139 18.99 -9.16 9.49
N ARG A 140 18.86 -8.82 8.21
CA ARG A 140 18.98 -7.46 7.65
C ARG A 140 17.68 -6.90 7.09
N ILE A 141 16.62 -7.71 6.98
CA ILE A 141 15.35 -7.28 6.39
C ILE A 141 14.19 -7.87 7.19
N ILE A 142 13.34 -6.99 7.71
CA ILE A 142 12.08 -7.35 8.36
C ILE A 142 10.95 -6.51 7.76
N SER A 143 9.81 -7.15 7.54
CA SER A 143 8.63 -6.46 7.03
C SER A 143 7.42 -6.71 7.92
N ALA A 144 6.53 -5.73 8.02
CA ALA A 144 5.25 -5.86 8.71
C ALA A 144 4.14 -5.25 7.86
N ARG A 145 2.97 -5.87 7.93
CA ARG A 145 1.77 -5.39 7.26
C ARG A 145 0.78 -4.84 8.27
N LEU A 146 0.26 -3.66 7.97
CA LEU A 146 -0.59 -2.88 8.85
C LEU A 146 -1.89 -2.52 8.14
N THR A 147 -2.97 -2.49 8.89
CA THR A 147 -4.29 -2.07 8.42
C THR A 147 -4.29 -0.56 8.22
N GLY A 148 -4.55 -0.11 7.00
CA GLY A 148 -4.74 1.31 6.68
C GLY A 148 -6.18 1.60 6.24
N GLN A 149 -6.51 2.87 6.11
CA GLN A 149 -7.82 3.25 5.56
C GLN A 149 -7.86 2.96 4.05
N GLY A 150 -8.71 2.04 3.61
CA GLY A 150 -8.91 1.69 2.20
C GLY A 150 -7.79 0.85 1.57
N HIS A 151 -6.54 1.06 1.98
CA HIS A 151 -5.37 0.29 1.57
C HIS A 151 -4.54 -0.10 2.78
N ASN A 152 -4.08 -1.36 2.82
CA ASN A 152 -3.11 -1.79 3.82
C ASN A 152 -1.73 -1.21 3.52
N ILE A 153 -0.86 -1.21 4.52
CA ILE A 153 0.47 -0.62 4.43
C ILE A 153 1.48 -1.73 4.73
N THR A 154 2.42 -1.94 3.83
CA THR A 154 3.56 -2.82 4.08
C THR A 154 4.76 -1.94 4.40
N ILE A 155 5.30 -2.07 5.60
CA ILE A 155 6.51 -1.39 6.05
C ILE A 155 7.65 -2.40 6.02
N ILE A 156 8.77 -2.04 5.40
CA ILE A 156 9.97 -2.87 5.30
C ILE A 156 11.12 -2.09 5.92
N GLN A 157 11.72 -2.63 6.99
CA GLN A 157 12.97 -2.14 7.55
C GLN A 157 14.13 -2.93 6.96
N ALA A 158 15.15 -2.23 6.47
CA ALA A 158 16.32 -2.83 5.86
C ALA A 158 17.64 -2.27 6.43
N TYR A 159 18.66 -3.11 6.54
CA TYR A 159 20.02 -2.72 6.93
C TYR A 159 21.04 -3.28 5.94
N ALA A 160 21.49 -2.42 5.02
CA ALA A 160 22.41 -2.84 3.97
C ALA A 160 23.78 -3.23 4.53
N PRO A 161 24.45 -4.24 3.94
CA PRO A 161 25.83 -4.58 4.30
C PRO A 161 26.78 -3.38 4.15
N THR A 162 27.73 -3.23 5.08
CA THR A 162 28.86 -2.28 5.00
C THR A 162 29.82 -2.61 3.86
N THR A 163 30.78 -1.70 3.60
CA THR A 163 31.83 -1.85 2.56
C THR A 163 32.78 -3.03 2.77
N SER A 164 32.87 -3.55 3.99
CA SER A 164 33.68 -4.73 4.33
C SER A 164 33.08 -6.06 3.87
N HIS A 165 31.83 -6.06 3.39
CA HIS A 165 31.19 -7.27 2.88
C HIS A 165 31.40 -7.44 1.38
N SER A 166 31.42 -8.70 0.92
CA SER A 166 31.61 -9.02 -0.49
C SER A 166 30.43 -8.57 -1.36
N ASP A 167 30.68 -8.42 -2.66
CA ASP A 167 29.65 -8.01 -3.62
C ASP A 167 28.51 -9.03 -3.71
N GLU A 168 28.79 -10.31 -3.48
CA GLU A 168 27.77 -11.36 -3.39
C GLU A 168 26.80 -11.10 -2.23
N ALA A 169 27.29 -10.63 -1.08
CA ALA A 169 26.45 -10.32 0.07
C ALA A 169 25.52 -9.12 -0.23
N VAL A 170 26.04 -8.11 -0.94
CA VAL A 170 25.25 -6.96 -1.39
C VAL A 170 24.21 -7.41 -2.42
N ASN A 171 24.59 -8.24 -3.38
CA ASN A 171 23.68 -8.82 -4.38
C ASN A 171 22.55 -9.62 -3.71
N HIS A 172 22.90 -10.48 -2.77
CA HIS A 172 21.93 -11.28 -2.02
C HIS A 172 20.97 -10.41 -1.20
N PHE A 173 21.46 -9.32 -0.60
CA PHE A 173 20.62 -8.35 0.12
C PHE A 173 19.55 -7.74 -0.80
N TYR A 174 19.94 -7.22 -1.97
CA TYR A 174 18.98 -6.61 -2.91
C TYR A 174 18.01 -7.63 -3.51
N GLN A 175 18.47 -8.86 -3.78
CA GLN A 175 17.59 -9.96 -4.21
C GLN A 175 16.53 -10.29 -3.15
N THR A 176 16.95 -10.40 -1.89
CA THR A 176 16.03 -10.66 -0.76
C THR A 176 15.04 -9.49 -0.59
N LEU A 177 15.52 -8.25 -0.68
CA LEU A 177 14.67 -7.07 -0.61
C LEU A 177 13.63 -7.06 -1.74
N GLN A 178 14.04 -7.40 -2.97
CA GLN A 178 13.13 -7.52 -4.11
C GLN A 178 12.06 -8.59 -3.86
N GLN A 179 12.44 -9.76 -3.35
CA GLN A 179 11.48 -10.82 -3.03
C GLN A 179 10.45 -10.37 -1.99
N VAL A 180 10.84 -9.59 -0.98
CA VAL A 180 9.91 -9.04 0.02
C VAL A 180 8.95 -8.05 -0.62
N ILE A 181 9.44 -7.18 -1.51
CA ILE A 181 8.60 -6.22 -2.26
C ILE A 181 7.61 -6.95 -3.18
N ASP A 182 8.05 -8.02 -3.85
CA ASP A 182 7.23 -8.79 -4.79
C ASP A 182 6.17 -9.63 -4.09
N LYS A 183 6.51 -10.19 -2.91
CA LYS A 183 5.56 -10.90 -2.04
C LYS A 183 4.53 -9.95 -1.43
N ALA A 184 4.89 -8.67 -1.23
CA ALA A 184 3.96 -7.68 -0.68
C ALA A 184 2.77 -7.46 -1.63
N PRO A 185 1.52 -7.41 -1.13
CA PRO A 185 0.35 -7.27 -1.98
C PRO A 185 0.39 -6.00 -2.85
N ARG A 186 0.05 -6.14 -4.13
CA ARG A 186 0.12 -5.03 -5.12
C ARG A 186 -0.70 -3.79 -4.76
N ARG A 187 -1.76 -3.94 -3.96
CA ARG A 187 -2.65 -2.84 -3.54
C ARG A 187 -2.16 -2.11 -2.30
N ASP A 188 -1.18 -2.66 -1.60
CA ASP A 188 -0.67 -2.10 -0.37
C ASP A 188 0.22 -0.89 -0.67
N VAL A 189 0.21 0.07 0.26
CA VAL A 189 1.19 1.16 0.29
C VAL A 189 2.51 0.59 0.80
N LYS A 190 3.53 0.55 -0.06
CA LYS A 190 4.85 0.05 0.33
C LYS A 190 5.71 1.21 0.82
N ILE A 191 6.19 1.11 2.05
CA ILE A 191 7.16 2.03 2.66
C ILE A 191 8.39 1.20 3.00
N ILE A 192 9.52 1.54 2.42
CA ILE A 192 10.80 0.90 2.68
C ILE A 192 11.67 1.90 3.40
N MET A 193 12.23 1.54 4.52
CA MET A 193 13.08 2.42 5.29
C MET A 193 14.24 1.67 5.90
N GLY A 194 15.25 2.40 6.33
CA GLY A 194 16.44 1.78 6.90
C GLY A 194 17.72 2.51 6.60
N ASP A 195 18.80 1.85 6.99
CA ASP A 195 20.17 2.29 6.73
C ASP A 195 20.70 1.51 5.53
N PHE A 196 20.95 2.23 4.43
CA PHE A 196 21.40 1.64 3.18
C PHE A 196 22.90 1.77 2.94
N ASN A 197 23.65 2.42 3.85
CA ASN A 197 25.08 2.68 3.66
C ASN A 197 25.40 3.26 2.26
N ALA A 198 24.52 4.11 1.73
CA ALA A 198 24.53 4.59 0.36
C ALA A 198 24.32 6.10 0.31
N GLN A 199 25.08 6.82 -0.52
CA GLN A 199 24.93 8.27 -0.69
C GLN A 199 24.37 8.55 -2.07
N VAL A 200 23.14 9.08 -2.14
CA VAL A 200 22.41 9.25 -3.41
C VAL A 200 22.66 10.60 -4.11
N GLY A 201 23.30 11.55 -3.44
CA GLY A 201 23.66 12.84 -3.99
C GLY A 201 22.47 13.79 -4.24
N ILE A 202 22.64 14.68 -5.23
CA ILE A 202 21.72 15.79 -5.54
C ILE A 202 21.17 15.79 -6.97
N ASP A 203 21.58 14.84 -7.82
CA ASP A 203 21.27 14.84 -9.25
C ASP A 203 19.81 14.40 -9.53
N HIS A 204 18.88 15.33 -9.28
CA HIS A 204 17.46 15.13 -9.53
C HIS A 204 17.13 14.90 -11.01
N ASP A 205 17.84 15.59 -11.91
CA ASP A 205 17.47 15.62 -13.32
C ASP A 205 17.73 14.28 -14.00
N THR A 206 18.85 13.64 -13.67
CA THR A 206 19.13 12.25 -14.09
C THR A 206 18.15 11.27 -13.44
N TRP A 207 17.85 11.44 -12.15
CA TRP A 207 17.03 10.52 -11.36
C TRP A 207 15.59 10.99 -11.14
N LYS A 208 15.01 11.60 -12.18
CA LYS A 208 13.68 12.22 -12.11
C LYS A 208 12.62 11.23 -11.66
N GLY A 209 11.89 11.61 -10.62
CA GLY A 209 10.84 10.79 -10.03
C GLY A 209 11.35 9.68 -9.12
N VAL A 210 12.64 9.62 -8.78
CA VAL A 210 13.17 8.85 -7.64
C VAL A 210 13.65 9.84 -6.59
N LEU A 211 14.59 10.70 -6.99
CA LEU A 211 15.07 11.82 -6.18
C LEU A 211 14.12 13.01 -6.27
N GLY A 212 14.14 13.83 -5.23
CA GLY A 212 13.60 15.18 -5.23
C GLY A 212 14.72 16.22 -5.34
N HIS A 213 14.34 17.49 -5.46
CA HIS A 213 15.25 18.61 -5.70
C HIS A 213 16.14 18.97 -4.49
N PHE A 214 15.91 18.38 -3.32
CA PHE A 214 16.55 18.76 -2.06
C PHE A 214 17.49 17.69 -1.50
N GLY A 215 18.15 16.92 -2.38
CA GLY A 215 19.19 15.96 -2.01
C GLY A 215 20.34 16.53 -1.17
N TYR A 216 21.29 15.67 -0.80
CA TYR A 216 22.43 16.03 0.04
C TYR A 216 23.66 15.19 -0.29
N GLY A 217 24.84 15.82 -0.26
CA GLY A 217 26.13 15.16 -0.51
C GLY A 217 26.39 14.84 -1.98
N SER A 218 27.46 14.07 -2.22
CA SER A 218 27.79 13.48 -3.53
C SER A 218 27.26 12.05 -3.62
N MET A 219 27.06 11.56 -4.85
CA MET A 219 26.65 10.18 -5.08
C MET A 219 27.86 9.26 -4.98
N ASN A 220 27.71 8.11 -4.31
CA ASN A 220 28.68 7.01 -4.33
C ASN A 220 28.12 5.81 -5.12
N GLU A 221 28.95 4.80 -5.40
CA GLU A 221 28.57 3.61 -6.19
C GLU A 221 27.35 2.88 -5.59
N ARG A 222 27.31 2.76 -4.26
CA ARG A 222 26.15 2.18 -3.55
C ARG A 222 24.89 3.03 -3.69
N GLY A 223 25.05 4.35 -3.75
CA GLY A 223 24.01 5.31 -4.03
C GLY A 223 23.41 5.13 -5.41
N GLU A 224 24.25 5.02 -6.44
CA GLU A 224 23.80 4.73 -7.79
C GLU A 224 23.02 3.41 -7.85
N ARG A 225 23.55 2.36 -7.23
CA ARG A 225 22.87 1.06 -7.14
C ARG A 225 21.51 1.16 -6.44
N LEU A 226 21.42 1.90 -5.34
CA LEU A 226 20.16 2.16 -4.65
C LEU A 226 19.18 2.94 -5.54
N LEU A 227 19.65 3.91 -6.31
CA LEU A 227 18.83 4.70 -7.23
C LEU A 227 18.30 3.85 -8.39
N GLN A 228 19.13 2.98 -8.97
CA GLN A 228 18.71 1.99 -9.96
C GLN A 228 17.63 1.06 -9.39
N PHE A 229 17.83 0.53 -8.19
CA PHE A 229 16.84 -0.30 -7.51
C PHE A 229 15.52 0.45 -7.28
N CYS A 230 15.59 1.72 -6.83
CA CYS A 230 14.41 2.56 -6.65
C CYS A 230 13.69 2.84 -7.97
N ARG A 231 14.44 3.07 -9.06
CA ARG A 231 13.88 3.33 -10.38
C ARG A 231 13.09 2.12 -10.89
N LEU A 232 13.66 0.93 -10.78
CA LEU A 232 13.03 -0.33 -11.19
C LEU A 232 11.74 -0.61 -10.39
N ASN A 233 11.77 -0.35 -9.09
CA ASN A 233 10.63 -0.56 -8.19
C ASN A 233 9.67 0.63 -8.09
N LYS A 234 9.90 1.71 -8.85
CA LYS A 234 9.11 2.95 -8.81
C LYS A 234 8.99 3.51 -7.39
N LEU A 235 10.12 3.63 -6.70
CA LEU A 235 10.20 4.20 -5.35
C LEU A 235 10.70 5.64 -5.40
N ASN A 236 10.20 6.46 -4.49
CA ASN A 236 10.71 7.80 -4.22
C ASN A 236 11.48 7.84 -2.90
N ILE A 237 12.65 8.50 -2.88
CA ILE A 237 13.45 8.69 -1.67
C ILE A 237 13.01 9.97 -0.96
N MET A 238 12.13 9.86 0.03
CA MET A 238 11.42 11.00 0.64
C MET A 238 12.32 12.04 1.30
N ASN A 239 13.48 11.63 1.82
CA ASN A 239 14.46 12.54 2.42
C ASN A 239 14.88 13.69 1.47
N THR A 240 14.79 13.47 0.15
CA THR A 240 15.25 14.43 -0.88
C THR A 240 14.14 15.32 -1.44
N TRP A 241 12.88 15.13 -1.01
CA TRP A 241 11.72 15.85 -1.57
C TRP A 241 11.33 17.12 -0.82
N PHE A 242 11.88 17.35 0.36
CA PHE A 242 11.49 18.45 1.24
C PHE A 242 12.65 19.40 1.51
N ASN A 243 12.38 20.71 1.44
CA ASN A 243 13.38 21.72 1.74
C ASN A 243 13.58 21.84 3.25
N HIS A 244 14.80 21.54 3.71
CA HIS A 244 15.16 21.59 5.11
C HIS A 244 16.52 22.25 5.30
N LYS A 245 16.74 22.78 6.50
CA LYS A 245 18.06 23.25 6.95
C LYS A 245 19.06 22.09 6.89
N PRO A 246 20.36 22.34 6.60
CA PRO A 246 21.37 21.27 6.50
C PRO A 246 21.40 20.31 7.70
N SER A 247 21.21 20.83 8.92
CA SER A 247 21.16 20.03 10.15
C SER A 247 20.04 18.99 10.23
N ARG A 248 19.05 19.06 9.33
CA ARG A 248 17.89 18.16 9.26
C ARG A 248 17.93 17.24 8.04
N LYS A 249 19.05 17.22 7.31
CA LYS A 249 19.28 16.40 6.11
C LYS A 249 20.20 15.22 6.36
N TRP A 250 21.30 15.44 7.07
CA TRP A 250 22.26 14.36 7.35
C TRP A 250 21.75 13.44 8.46
N THR A 251 22.10 12.16 8.32
CA THR A 251 21.64 11.07 9.17
C THR A 251 22.78 10.41 9.90
N TRP A 252 24.02 10.59 9.44
CA TRP A 252 25.22 10.09 10.08
C TRP A 252 26.29 11.18 10.18
N SER A 253 27.04 11.17 11.29
CA SER A 253 28.22 12.01 11.47
C SER A 253 29.32 11.25 12.20
N LEU A 254 30.56 11.40 11.74
CA LEU A 254 31.70 10.80 12.40
C LEU A 254 32.01 11.55 13.73
N PRO A 255 32.16 10.85 14.87
CA PRO A 255 32.52 11.49 16.13
C PRO A 255 33.85 12.25 16.03
N GLY A 256 33.83 13.56 16.24
CA GLY A 256 35.02 14.41 16.19
C GLY A 256 35.37 15.00 14.81
N ASP A 257 34.64 14.65 13.75
CA ASP A 257 34.82 15.24 12.41
C ASP A 257 33.55 16.01 11.95
N ARG A 258 33.71 16.89 10.98
CA ARG A 258 32.63 17.65 10.33
C ARG A 258 32.00 16.89 9.15
N THR A 259 32.47 15.69 8.82
CA THR A 259 31.86 14.87 7.78
C THR A 259 30.47 14.41 8.19
N GLN A 260 29.49 14.82 7.37
CA GLN A 260 28.08 14.53 7.54
C GLN A 260 27.59 13.79 6.30
N GLN A 261 26.85 12.71 6.50
CA GLN A 261 26.35 11.89 5.41
C GLN A 261 24.86 11.61 5.59
N MET A 262 24.18 11.39 4.47
CA MET A 262 22.82 10.88 4.45
C MET A 262 22.90 9.44 3.93
N ILE A 263 22.63 8.49 4.81
CA ILE A 263 22.68 7.04 4.52
C ILE A 263 21.42 6.30 4.98
N ASP A 264 20.61 6.95 5.82
CA ASP A 264 19.32 6.46 6.27
C ASP A 264 18.19 7.07 5.44
N TYR A 265 17.34 6.23 4.87
CA TYR A 265 16.30 6.66 3.94
C TYR A 265 14.93 6.16 4.34
N ILE A 266 13.91 6.95 4.02
CA ILE A 266 12.53 6.50 3.94
C ILE A 266 12.07 6.64 2.50
N MET A 267 11.61 5.54 1.94
CA MET A 267 11.18 5.40 0.56
C MET A 267 9.72 4.98 0.50
N ILE A 268 9.00 5.49 -0.49
CA ILE A 268 7.60 5.15 -0.72
C ILE A 268 7.36 4.87 -2.20
N ASP A 269 6.44 3.96 -2.49
CA ASP A 269 5.92 3.75 -3.85
C ASP A 269 5.46 5.07 -4.47
N GLN A 270 5.90 5.35 -5.70
CA GLN A 270 5.62 6.57 -6.46
C GLN A 270 4.13 6.87 -6.56
N ARG A 271 3.28 5.83 -6.65
CA ARG A 271 1.82 6.01 -6.65
C ARG A 271 1.32 6.74 -5.41
N TRP A 272 1.98 6.52 -4.28
CA TRP A 272 1.58 7.00 -2.96
C TRP A 272 2.45 8.15 -2.46
N ARG A 273 3.33 8.72 -3.30
CA ARG A 273 4.18 9.87 -2.97
C ARG A 273 3.43 11.01 -2.29
N SER A 274 2.20 11.31 -2.74
CA SER A 274 1.35 12.38 -2.18
C SER A 274 0.92 12.15 -0.74
N CYS A 275 1.11 10.94 -0.19
CA CYS A 275 0.84 10.64 1.20
C CYS A 275 1.95 11.13 2.13
N ALA A 276 3.19 11.22 1.64
CA ALA A 276 4.32 11.75 2.41
C ALA A 276 4.26 13.28 2.42
N HIS A 277 4.13 13.86 3.61
CA HIS A 277 4.04 15.32 3.78
C HIS A 277 5.35 15.95 4.24
N ASN A 278 6.17 15.19 4.93
CA ASN A 278 7.46 15.65 5.42
C ASN A 278 8.36 14.44 5.72
N THR A 279 9.68 14.58 5.58
CA THR A 279 10.66 13.58 6.00
C THR A 279 11.96 14.29 6.33
N ARG A 280 12.44 14.14 7.58
CA ARG A 280 13.62 14.86 8.07
C ARG A 280 14.38 14.06 9.13
N SER A 281 15.65 14.40 9.31
CA SER A 281 16.47 13.88 10.41
C SER A 281 16.32 14.70 11.69
N PHE A 282 16.56 14.06 12.83
CA PHE A 282 16.48 14.64 14.16
C PHE A 282 17.83 14.49 14.88
N PRO A 283 18.77 15.43 14.67
CA PRO A 283 20.12 15.36 15.25
C PRO A 283 20.18 15.48 16.78
N ASN A 284 19.10 15.93 17.42
CA ASN A 284 19.02 16.09 18.87
C ASN A 284 18.23 14.96 19.56
N ALA A 285 17.95 13.86 18.85
CA ALA A 285 17.31 12.68 19.42
C ALA A 285 18.35 11.85 20.21
N ILE A 286 18.87 12.40 21.30
CA ILE A 286 19.91 11.75 22.10
C ILE A 286 19.25 10.85 23.15
N VAL A 287 19.39 9.54 23.01
CA VAL A 287 19.02 8.58 24.06
C VAL A 287 20.25 8.32 24.93
N PRO A 288 20.14 8.44 26.26
CA PRO A 288 21.21 8.05 27.16
C PRO A 288 21.66 6.61 26.91
N ASN A 289 22.98 6.36 26.82
CA ASN A 289 23.60 5.04 26.60
C ASN A 289 23.35 4.38 25.23
N VAL A 290 22.88 5.14 24.23
CA VAL A 290 22.81 4.72 22.83
C VAL A 290 23.86 5.49 22.03
N HIS A 291 24.59 4.83 21.12
CA HIS A 291 25.60 5.49 20.31
C HIS A 291 24.95 6.51 19.35
N ASN A 292 25.44 7.75 19.38
CA ASN A 292 24.79 8.92 18.76
C ASN A 292 25.32 9.28 17.37
N ASP A 293 26.01 8.37 16.68
CA ASP A 293 26.55 8.69 15.35
C ASP A 293 25.49 8.64 14.24
N HIS A 294 24.33 8.02 14.51
CA HIS A 294 23.15 8.09 13.65
C HIS A 294 21.99 8.88 14.27
N ASN A 295 21.36 9.69 13.43
CA ASN A 295 20.17 10.45 13.77
C ASN A 295 18.90 9.68 13.38
N LEU A 296 17.87 9.81 14.22
CA LEU A 296 16.52 9.37 13.87
C LEU A 296 16.03 10.12 12.61
N VAL A 297 15.59 9.36 11.60
CA VAL A 297 14.89 9.91 10.42
C VAL A 297 13.41 9.59 10.58
N MET A 298 12.54 10.58 10.43
CA MET A 298 11.10 10.36 10.54
C MET A 298 10.34 11.11 9.46
N GLY A 299 9.35 10.43 8.89
CA GLY A 299 8.39 10.95 7.93
C GLY A 299 6.97 10.98 8.48
N ASN A 300 6.21 11.98 8.06
CA ASN A 300 4.78 12.11 8.36
C ASN A 300 3.96 11.70 7.13
N PHE A 301 3.17 10.64 7.29
CA PHE A 301 2.37 10.03 6.23
C PHE A 301 0.89 10.20 6.53
N LYS A 302 0.14 10.67 5.55
CA LYS A 302 -1.31 10.83 5.63
C LYS A 302 -1.93 10.41 4.32
N LEU A 303 -2.84 9.44 4.37
CA LEU A 303 -3.53 8.96 3.19
C LEU A 303 -4.35 10.10 2.58
N ARG A 304 -4.05 10.40 1.32
CA ARG A 304 -4.90 11.24 0.48
C ARG A 304 -5.61 10.33 -0.49
N PHE A 305 -6.90 10.11 -0.26
CA PHE A 305 -7.77 9.69 -1.35
C PHE A 305 -7.84 10.86 -2.31
N ASN A 306 -7.48 10.63 -3.57
CA ASN A 306 -7.92 11.53 -4.62
C ASN A 306 -9.44 11.32 -4.69
N ILE A 307 -10.19 12.06 -3.88
CA ILE A 307 -11.63 12.15 -4.04
C ILE A 307 -11.78 12.91 -5.35
N GLN A 308 -11.78 12.19 -6.48
CA GLN A 308 -12.58 12.63 -7.60
C GLN A 308 -13.94 12.85 -6.97
N LYS A 309 -14.35 14.12 -6.82
CA LYS A 309 -15.70 14.43 -6.42
C LYS A 309 -16.54 13.63 -7.40
N ARG A 310 -17.15 12.54 -6.92
CA ARG A 310 -18.20 11.88 -7.67
C ARG A 310 -19.16 13.02 -7.91
N THR A 311 -19.24 13.50 -9.16
CA THR A 311 -20.33 14.37 -9.56
C THR A 311 -21.54 13.55 -9.17
N VAL A 312 -22.20 13.93 -8.09
CA VAL A 312 -23.46 13.31 -7.71
C VAL A 312 -24.32 13.65 -8.91
N THR A 313 -24.51 12.69 -9.82
CA THR A 313 -25.61 12.74 -10.76
C THR A 313 -26.82 12.89 -9.86
N LYS A 314 -27.38 14.11 -9.80
CA LYS A 314 -28.64 14.35 -9.10
C LYS A 314 -29.55 13.22 -9.56
N LYS A 315 -30.01 12.37 -8.64
CA LYS A 315 -31.13 11.49 -8.95
C LYS A 315 -32.23 12.42 -9.40
N VAL A 316 -32.59 12.35 -10.67
CA VAL A 316 -33.72 13.11 -11.19
C VAL A 316 -34.92 12.60 -10.41
N ASP A 317 -35.56 13.52 -9.69
CA ASP A 317 -36.72 13.21 -8.87
C ASP A 317 -37.87 12.84 -9.82
N ILE A 318 -38.18 11.54 -9.90
CA ILE A 318 -39.07 10.99 -10.94
C ILE A 318 -40.49 11.57 -10.80
N GLU A 319 -40.87 11.95 -9.58
CA GLU A 319 -42.16 12.59 -9.29
C GLU A 319 -42.26 14.00 -9.90
N ARG A 320 -41.14 14.75 -9.96
CA ARG A 320 -41.10 16.09 -10.57
C ARG A 320 -41.22 16.08 -12.10
N LEU A 321 -41.04 14.93 -12.76
CA LEU A 321 -41.26 14.76 -14.21
C LEU A 321 -42.75 14.66 -14.59
N HIS A 322 -43.66 14.54 -13.61
CA HIS A 322 -45.10 14.61 -13.84
C HIS A 322 -45.63 16.04 -13.94
N ILE A 323 -44.82 17.03 -13.55
CA ILE A 323 -45.16 18.45 -13.69
C ILE A 323 -44.96 18.85 -15.16
N PRO A 324 -46.01 19.30 -15.88
CA PRO A 324 -45.95 19.54 -17.33
C PRO A 324 -44.83 20.50 -17.76
N GLU A 325 -44.62 21.57 -16.99
CA GLU A 325 -43.60 22.59 -17.25
C GLU A 325 -42.17 22.07 -17.10
N VAL A 326 -41.93 21.23 -16.08
CA VAL A 326 -40.61 20.62 -15.81
C VAL A 326 -40.31 19.54 -16.85
N LYS A 327 -41.33 18.82 -17.32
CA LYS A 327 -41.20 17.82 -18.38
C LYS A 327 -40.81 18.47 -19.71
N GLU A 328 -41.44 19.58 -20.08
CA GLU A 328 -41.15 20.25 -21.35
C GLU A 328 -39.79 20.93 -21.33
N SER A 329 -39.41 21.57 -20.22
CA SER A 329 -38.08 22.17 -20.03
C SER A 329 -36.95 21.14 -20.15
N ASN A 330 -37.07 19.99 -19.48
CA ASN A 330 -36.08 18.91 -19.58
C ASN A 330 -36.02 18.29 -20.98
N LYS A 331 -37.16 18.20 -21.68
CA LYS A 331 -37.24 17.68 -23.05
C LYS A 331 -36.51 18.60 -24.03
N ILE A 332 -36.65 19.91 -23.88
CA ILE A 332 -35.92 20.92 -24.65
C ILE A 332 -34.42 20.85 -24.36
N GLU A 333 -34.02 20.77 -23.09
CA GLU A 333 -32.59 20.66 -22.71
C GLU A 333 -31.93 19.40 -23.27
N LEU A 334 -32.62 18.25 -23.19
CA LEU A 334 -32.14 17.00 -23.76
C LEU A 334 -32.04 17.08 -25.28
N LYS A 335 -33.05 17.62 -25.96
CA LYS A 335 -33.03 17.81 -27.42
C LYS A 335 -31.84 18.68 -27.84
N ASN A 336 -31.62 19.81 -27.16
CA ASN A 336 -30.51 20.71 -27.44
C ASN A 336 -29.14 20.03 -27.23
N ARG A 337 -29.01 19.19 -26.20
CA ARG A 337 -27.78 18.40 -25.97
C ARG A 337 -27.52 17.37 -27.07
N PHE A 338 -28.55 16.67 -27.53
CA PHE A 338 -28.41 15.68 -28.60
C PHE A 338 -28.14 16.34 -29.95
N GLU A 339 -28.79 17.46 -30.26
CA GLU A 339 -28.52 18.25 -31.46
C GLU A 339 -27.08 18.79 -31.45
N ALA A 340 -26.61 19.33 -30.30
CA ALA A 340 -25.23 19.80 -30.18
C ALA A 340 -24.19 18.68 -30.39
N PHE A 341 -24.46 17.46 -29.90
CA PHE A 341 -23.57 16.32 -30.11
C PHE A 341 -23.56 15.82 -31.56
N SER A 342 -24.72 15.78 -32.21
CA SER A 342 -24.86 15.43 -33.63
C SER A 342 -24.13 16.43 -34.52
N GLU A 343 -24.28 17.72 -34.26
CA GLU A 343 -23.58 18.78 -34.99
C GLU A 343 -22.06 18.76 -34.73
N LEU A 344 -21.61 18.38 -33.53
CA LEU A 344 -20.18 18.19 -33.24
C LEU A 344 -19.56 17.04 -34.06
N ILE A 345 -20.28 15.94 -34.22
CA ILE A 345 -19.81 14.82 -35.07
C ILE A 345 -19.78 15.24 -36.54
N LYS A 346 -20.82 15.93 -37.03
CA LYS A 346 -20.88 16.41 -38.42
C LYS A 346 -19.80 17.45 -38.73
N SER A 347 -19.51 18.35 -37.78
CA SER A 347 -18.49 19.40 -37.93
C SER A 347 -17.06 18.92 -37.68
N GLY A 348 -16.87 17.75 -37.04
CA GLY A 348 -15.56 17.19 -36.69
C GLY A 348 -14.65 16.80 -37.87
N GLY A 349 -15.16 16.84 -39.10
CA GLY A 349 -14.38 16.69 -40.34
C GLY A 349 -13.54 15.41 -40.41
N ARG A 350 -12.45 15.44 -41.21
CA ARG A 350 -11.58 14.27 -41.42
C ARG A 350 -10.94 13.74 -40.13
N ALA A 351 -10.68 14.59 -39.15
CA ALA A 351 -10.08 14.19 -37.88
C ALA A 351 -11.02 13.29 -37.05
N MET A 352 -12.31 13.65 -36.96
CA MET A 352 -13.30 12.83 -36.27
C MET A 352 -13.52 11.49 -36.98
N VAL A 353 -13.56 11.49 -38.32
CA VAL A 353 -13.67 10.26 -39.11
C VAL A 353 -12.48 9.32 -38.85
N GLN A 354 -11.25 9.85 -38.79
CA GLN A 354 -10.07 9.04 -38.48
C GLN A 354 -10.09 8.45 -37.07
N ILE A 355 -10.57 9.20 -36.07
CA ILE A 355 -10.71 8.71 -34.69
C ILE A 355 -11.76 7.59 -34.64
N MET A 356 -12.92 7.78 -35.29
CA MET A 356 -13.96 6.76 -35.36
C MET A 356 -13.48 5.50 -36.08
N HIS A 357 -12.78 5.66 -37.21
CA HIS A 357 -12.19 4.54 -37.95
C HIS A 357 -11.19 3.74 -37.11
N LYS A 358 -10.32 4.42 -36.35
CA LYS A 358 -9.38 3.76 -35.43
C LYS A 358 -10.09 2.97 -34.33
N ILE A 359 -11.17 3.51 -33.79
CA ILE A 359 -11.96 2.83 -32.75
C ILE A 359 -12.66 1.60 -33.34
N CYS A 360 -13.29 1.73 -34.51
CA CYS A 360 -13.94 0.61 -35.19
C CYS A 360 -12.97 -0.52 -35.53
N ASN A 361 -11.79 -0.20 -36.08
CA ASN A 361 -10.78 -1.22 -36.40
C ASN A 361 -10.25 -1.91 -35.14
N LYS A 362 -10.03 -1.14 -34.07
CA LYS A 362 -9.62 -1.74 -32.79
C LYS A 362 -10.68 -2.68 -32.22
N ILE A 363 -11.97 -2.37 -32.38
CA ILE A 363 -13.06 -3.27 -31.97
C ILE A 363 -13.07 -4.52 -32.85
N TRP A 364 -12.88 -4.36 -34.15
CA TRP A 364 -12.82 -5.46 -35.10
C TRP A 364 -11.67 -6.42 -34.80
N ASP A 365 -10.45 -5.91 -34.60
CA ASP A 365 -9.26 -6.73 -34.37
C ASP A 365 -9.24 -7.42 -33.00
N THR A 366 -9.87 -6.80 -31.99
CA THR A 366 -9.84 -7.32 -30.62
C THR A 366 -11.10 -8.06 -30.20
N GLU A 367 -12.15 -8.01 -31.04
CA GLU A 367 -13.52 -8.46 -30.75
C GLU A 367 -14.08 -7.95 -29.41
N LYS A 368 -13.48 -6.88 -28.85
CA LYS A 368 -13.79 -6.34 -27.53
C LYS A 368 -14.36 -4.95 -27.66
N PHE A 369 -15.66 -4.84 -27.44
CA PHE A 369 -16.35 -3.56 -27.35
C PHE A 369 -15.91 -2.80 -26.09
N PRO A 370 -15.80 -1.46 -26.15
CA PRO A 370 -15.67 -0.64 -24.96
C PRO A 370 -16.78 -0.98 -23.96
N THR A 371 -16.44 -1.15 -22.69
CA THR A 371 -17.40 -1.59 -21.65
C THR A 371 -18.59 -0.64 -21.47
N LEU A 372 -18.43 0.64 -21.83
CA LEU A 372 -19.55 1.58 -21.93
C LEU A 372 -20.52 1.14 -23.04
N TRP A 373 -20.02 0.83 -24.24
CA TRP A 373 -20.85 0.47 -25.39
C TRP A 373 -21.54 -0.90 -25.28
N THR A 374 -21.14 -1.72 -24.32
CA THR A 374 -21.79 -3.01 -24.03
C THR A 374 -23.08 -2.88 -23.22
N LYS A 375 -23.41 -1.67 -22.73
CA LYS A 375 -24.66 -1.41 -22.02
C LYS A 375 -25.59 -0.62 -22.92
N SER A 376 -26.77 -1.17 -23.14
CA SER A 376 -27.81 -0.48 -23.88
C SER A 376 -29.08 -0.34 -23.06
N LEU A 377 -29.61 0.89 -23.03
CA LEU A 377 -30.95 1.16 -22.53
C LEU A 377 -31.94 0.97 -23.67
N VAL A 378 -32.82 -0.02 -23.52
CA VAL A 378 -33.88 -0.28 -24.49
C VAL A 378 -35.04 0.69 -24.19
N VAL A 379 -35.36 1.56 -25.14
CA VAL A 379 -36.43 2.55 -25.02
C VAL A 379 -37.44 2.34 -26.13
N THR A 380 -38.72 2.24 -25.76
CA THR A 380 -39.84 2.16 -26.70
C THR A 380 -40.33 3.57 -27.03
N ILE A 381 -40.22 3.96 -28.29
CA ILE A 381 -40.70 5.25 -28.81
C ILE A 381 -42.05 5.03 -29.50
N PRO A 382 -43.10 5.80 -29.15
CA PRO A 382 -44.38 5.71 -29.84
C PRO A 382 -44.26 6.16 -31.31
N LYS A 383 -44.81 5.36 -32.21
CA LYS A 383 -45.06 5.70 -33.62
C LYS A 383 -46.37 6.49 -33.73
N LYS A 384 -46.64 7.06 -34.90
CA LYS A 384 -47.90 7.75 -35.20
C LYS A 384 -49.06 6.73 -35.16
N GLY A 385 -50.04 6.95 -34.28
CA GLY A 385 -51.17 6.04 -34.06
C GLY A 385 -51.65 6.07 -32.61
N ASP A 386 -52.55 5.14 -32.27
CA ASP A 386 -53.09 4.98 -30.92
C ASP A 386 -52.01 4.47 -29.94
N SER A 387 -51.73 5.26 -28.89
CA SER A 387 -50.72 4.98 -27.87
C SER A 387 -51.11 3.87 -26.89
N THR A 388 -52.34 3.37 -26.94
CA THR A 388 -52.77 2.24 -26.08
C THR A 388 -52.41 0.88 -26.67
N LYS A 389 -52.03 0.83 -27.95
CA LYS A 389 -51.67 -0.42 -28.66
C LYS A 389 -50.16 -0.64 -28.69
N CYS A 390 -49.68 -1.74 -28.12
CA CYS A 390 -48.25 -2.06 -28.02
C CYS A 390 -47.54 -2.15 -29.39
N GLU A 391 -48.25 -2.53 -30.44
CA GLU A 391 -47.75 -2.60 -31.83
C GLU A 391 -47.34 -1.24 -32.42
N ASN A 392 -47.86 -0.14 -31.85
CA ASN A 392 -47.54 1.23 -32.25
C ASN A 392 -46.27 1.77 -31.58
N TYR A 393 -45.48 0.94 -30.90
CA TYR A 393 -44.19 1.35 -30.34
C TYR A 393 -43.03 0.79 -31.17
N ARG A 394 -42.00 1.61 -31.39
CA ARG A 394 -40.72 1.19 -31.97
C ARG A 394 -39.70 1.10 -30.86
N THR A 395 -39.12 -0.07 -30.69
CA THR A 395 -38.03 -0.26 -29.74
C THR A 395 -36.72 0.22 -30.37
N ILE A 396 -36.01 1.13 -29.70
CA ILE A 396 -34.64 1.51 -30.03
C ILE A 396 -33.71 1.14 -28.86
N SER A 397 -32.47 0.83 -29.20
CA SER A 397 -31.43 0.51 -28.23
C SER A 397 -30.47 1.70 -28.14
N LEU A 398 -30.46 2.41 -27.02
CA LEU A 398 -29.54 3.52 -26.78
C LEU A 398 -28.31 2.99 -26.08
N ILE A 399 -27.16 3.08 -26.74
CA ILE A 399 -25.87 2.67 -26.17
C ILE A 399 -25.42 3.74 -25.16
N CYS A 400 -25.07 3.36 -23.93
CA CYS A 400 -24.81 4.28 -22.80
C CYS A 400 -23.36 4.29 -22.32
#